data_AF-A0A8S2RS79-F1
#
_entry.id   AF-A0A8S2RS79-F1
#
_cell.length_a   1.000
_cell.length_b   1.000
_cell.length_c   1.000
_cell.angle_alpha   90.00
_cell.angle_beta   90.00
_cell.angle_gamma   90.00
#
_symmetry.space_group_name_H-M   'P 1'
#
loop_
_entity.id
_entity.type
_entity.pdbx_description
1 polymer ?
#
loop_
_entity_poly.entity_id
_entity_poly.type
_entity_poly.pdbx_seq_one_letter_code
_entity_poly.pdbx_strand_id
1 'polypeptide(L)' 'ELKDIVRQEHEHTKCLASSKQLNYERCIRCYRLFKIFFNPREECFICKLYICQNCATHDKQTQVWTCKICLELK' A
#
# COMPACT_ATOMS: atom_id res chain seq x y z
N GLU A 1 -22.14 -6.38 -19.80
CA GLU A 1 -20.81 -7.01 -19.80
C GLU A 1 -19.67 -6.00 -19.79
N LEU A 2 -19.25 -5.39 -20.92
CA LEU A 2 -18.12 -4.43 -20.90
C LEU A 2 -18.34 -3.23 -19.96
N LYS A 3 -19.55 -2.66 -19.95
CA LYS A 3 -19.90 -1.53 -19.07
C LYS A 3 -19.85 -1.90 -17.58
N ASP A 4 -20.18 -3.14 -17.25
CA ASP A 4 -20.19 -3.63 -15.86
C ASP A 4 -18.76 -3.90 -15.38
N ILE A 5 -17.89 -4.43 -16.25
CA ILE A 5 -16.46 -4.60 -16.00
C ILE A 5 -15.80 -3.24 -15.75
N VAL A 6 -16.02 -2.26 -16.63
CA VAL A 6 -15.46 -0.90 -16.48
C VAL A 6 -15.98 -0.23 -15.20
N ARG A 7 -17.27 -0.40 -14.87
CA ARG A 7 -17.85 0.15 -13.64
C ARG A 7 -17.23 -0.50 -12.41
N GLN A 8 -17.07 -1.82 -12.41
CA GLN A 8 -16.46 -2.54 -11.30
C GLN A 8 -14.99 -2.14 -11.10
N GLU A 9 -14.22 -2.03 -12.19
CA GLU A 9 -12.83 -1.56 -12.16
C GLU A 9 -12.74 -0.12 -11.64
N HIS A 10 -13.65 0.76 -12.06
CA HIS A 10 -13.72 2.13 -11.59
C HIS A 10 -14.08 2.24 -10.09
N GLU A 11 -15.02 1.44 -9.61
CA GLU A 11 -15.38 1.41 -8.18
C GLU A 11 -14.25 0.82 -7.32
N HIS A 12 -13.56 -0.22 -7.81
CA HIS A 12 -12.34 -0.74 -7.17
C HIS A 12 -11.24 0.33 -7.14
N THR A 13 -11.03 1.05 -8.24
CA THR A 13 -10.06 2.15 -8.34
C THR A 13 -10.38 3.28 -7.37
N LYS A 14 -11.65 3.65 -7.23
CA LYS A 14 -12.10 4.64 -6.24
C LYS A 14 -11.88 4.20 -4.80
N CYS A 15 -12.20 2.95 -4.47
CA CYS A 15 -11.98 2.41 -3.13
C CYS A 15 -10.48 2.38 -2.78
N LEU A 16 -9.63 2.01 -3.74
CA LEU A 16 -8.18 2.06 -3.62
C LEU A 16 -7.66 3.49 -3.53
N ALA A 17 -8.22 4.44 -4.28
CA ALA A 17 -7.86 5.86 -4.22
C ALA A 17 -8.24 6.48 -2.86
N SER A 18 -9.44 6.18 -2.35
CA SER A 18 -9.87 6.55 -1.00
C SER A 18 -8.96 5.94 0.06
N SER A 19 -8.60 4.66 -0.11
CA SER A 19 -7.62 3.99 0.75
C SER A 19 -6.27 4.70 0.68
N LYS A 20 -5.75 5.06 -0.49
CA LYS A 20 -4.49 5.82 -0.66
C LYS A 20 -4.55 7.18 0.02
N GLN A 21 -5.68 7.88 -0.08
CA GLN A 21 -5.88 9.19 0.53
C GLN A 21 -5.88 9.11 2.06
N LEU A 22 -6.56 8.12 2.64
CA LEU A 22 -6.53 7.81 4.08
C LEU A 22 -5.17 7.25 4.53
N ASN A 23 -4.46 6.59 3.62
CA ASN A 23 -3.17 5.97 3.84
C ASN A 23 -2.00 6.94 3.63
N TYR A 24 -2.25 8.19 3.21
CA TYR A 24 -1.19 9.18 3.06
C TYR A 24 -0.47 9.46 4.39
N GLU A 25 -1.22 9.47 5.49
CA GLU A 25 -0.73 9.79 6.84
C GLU A 25 -0.46 8.56 7.71
N ARG A 26 -1.05 7.40 7.39
CA ARG A 26 -1.03 6.20 8.23
C ARG A 26 -0.67 4.96 7.44
N CYS A 27 0.12 4.06 8.03
CA CYS A 27 0.40 2.76 7.45
C CYS A 27 -0.89 1.95 7.25
N ILE A 28 -1.11 1.37 6.06
CA ILE A 28 -2.33 0.59 5.78
C ILE A 28 -2.42 -0.71 6.59
N ARG A 29 -1.30 -1.20 7.13
CA ARG A 29 -1.25 -2.48 7.88
C ARG A 29 -1.44 -2.31 9.37
N CYS A 30 -0.80 -1.31 9.99
CA CYS A 30 -0.89 -1.09 11.44
C CYS A 30 -1.62 0.20 11.83
N TYR A 31 -2.07 1.02 10.86
CA TYR A 31 -2.80 2.28 11.04
C TYR A 31 -2.05 3.36 11.87
N ARG A 32 -0.78 3.12 12.22
CA ARG A 32 0.06 4.10 12.90
C ARG A 32 0.45 5.21 11.93
N LEU A 33 0.46 6.43 12.47
CA LEU A 33 0.90 7.62 11.74
C LEU A 33 2.35 7.49 11.28
N PHE A 34 2.64 7.93 10.07
CA PHE A 34 4.00 8.14 9.61
C PHE A 34 4.65 9.29 10.38
N LYS A 35 5.93 9.12 10.70
CA LYS A 35 6.75 10.11 11.39
C LYS A 35 8.10 10.14 10.70
N ILE A 36 8.54 11.31 10.27
CA ILE A 36 9.73 11.51 9.44
C ILE A 36 10.96 10.75 9.99
N PHE A 37 11.18 10.78 11.31
CA PHE A 37 12.36 10.18 11.94
C PHE A 37 12.19 8.77 12.50
N PHE A 38 10.96 8.35 12.83
CA PHE A 38 10.72 7.13 13.62
C PHE A 38 9.85 6.10 12.91
N ASN A 39 9.15 6.52 11.87
CA ASN A 39 8.22 5.68 11.14
C ASN A 39 8.07 6.23 9.71
N PRO A 40 9.16 6.25 8.92
CA PRO A 40 9.12 6.81 7.58
C PRO A 40 8.12 6.06 6.71
N ARG A 41 7.59 6.78 5.73
CA ARG A 41 6.60 6.28 4.80
C ARG A 41 7.29 5.64 3.60
N GLU A 42 7.02 4.37 3.36
CA GLU A 42 7.47 3.63 2.19
C GLU A 42 6.25 3.23 1.33
N GLU A 43 6.45 2.92 0.06
CA GLU A 43 5.38 2.39 -0.82
C GLU A 43 5.60 0.89 -1.09
N CYS A 44 4.55 0.08 -0.90
CA CYS A 44 4.59 -1.33 -1.26
C CYS A 44 4.72 -1.51 -2.78
N PHE A 45 5.74 -2.22 -3.24
CA PHE A 45 5.98 -2.46 -4.66
C PHE A 45 4.80 -3.17 -5.36
N ILE A 46 4.12 -4.08 -4.66
CA ILE A 46 3.03 -4.91 -5.21
C ILE A 46 1.70 -4.15 -5.20
N CYS A 47 1.20 -3.76 -4.02
CA CYS A 47 -0.15 -3.17 -3.90
C CYS A 47 -0.20 -1.64 -4.01
N LYS A 48 0.95 -0.96 -4.10
CA LYS A 48 1.08 0.50 -4.23
C LYS A 48 0.45 1.32 -3.10
N LEU A 49 0.29 0.71 -1.91
CA LEU A 49 -0.17 1.37 -0.70
C LEU A 49 1.03 1.69 0.21
N TYR A 50 0.94 2.78 0.94
CA TYR A 50 1.94 3.23 1.90
C TYR A 50 1.99 2.36 3.16
N ILE A 51 3.20 2.02 3.55
CA ILE A 51 3.51 1.13 4.67
C ILE A 51 4.65 1.69 5.50
N CYS A 52 4.72 1.29 6.77
CA CYS A 52 5.89 1.55 7.57
C CYS A 52 6.91 0.42 7.44
N GLN A 53 8.17 0.71 7.78
CA GLN A 53 9.27 -0.26 7.76
C GLN A 53 8.98 -1.49 8.65
N ASN A 54 8.28 -1.34 9.78
CA ASN A 54 7.91 -2.48 10.64
C ASN A 54 6.91 -3.45 9.98
N CYS A 55 6.09 -2.96 9.05
CA CYS A 55 5.10 -3.75 8.30
C CYS A 55 5.62 -4.18 6.92
N ALA A 56 6.88 -3.89 6.62
CA ALA A 56 7.49 -4.09 5.31
C ALA A 56 8.78 -4.90 5.41
N THR A 57 9.23 -5.39 4.27
CA THR A 57 10.56 -5.95 4.06
C THR A 57 11.21 -5.17 2.93
N HIS A 58 12.48 -4.83 3.09
CA HIS A 58 13.30 -4.18 2.07
C HIS A 58 14.13 -5.24 1.34
N ASP A 59 13.94 -5.34 0.03
CA ASP A 59 14.83 -6.11 -0.83
C ASP A 59 16.03 -5.24 -1.23
N LYS A 60 17.22 -5.61 -0.75
CA LYS A 60 18.46 -4.86 -1.01
C LYS A 60 18.95 -4.97 -2.45
N GLN A 61 18.58 -6.01 -3.19
CA GLN A 61 18.99 -6.18 -4.58
C GLN A 61 18.16 -5.28 -5.49
N THR A 62 16.84 -5.29 -5.32
CA THR A 62 15.92 -4.51 -6.14
C THR A 62 15.64 -3.11 -5.59
N GLN A 63 16.07 -2.81 -4.36
CA GLN A 63 15.83 -1.55 -3.64
C GLN A 63 14.32 -1.25 -3.49
N VAL A 64 13.50 -2.28 -3.31
CA VAL A 64 12.04 -2.13 -3.17
C VAL A 64 11.55 -2.53 -1.78
N TRP A 65 10.51 -1.84 -1.32
CA TRP A 65 9.78 -2.20 -0.12
C TRP A 65 8.54 -3.00 -0.47
N THR A 66 8.30 -4.10 0.24
CA THR A 66 7.07 -4.90 0.08
C THR A 66 6.46 -5.17 1.44
N CYS A 67 5.14 -5.00 1.56
CA CYS A 67 4.47 -5.29 2.82
C CYS A 67 4.45 -6.80 3.09
N LYS A 68 4.58 -7.19 4.36
CA LYS A 68 4.65 -8.62 4.76
C LYS A 68 3.49 -9.44 4.21
N ILE A 69 2.27 -8.89 4.24
CA ILE A 69 1.08 -9.55 3.69
C ILE A 69 1.20 -9.81 2.17
N CYS A 70 1.76 -8.88 1.39
CA CYS A 70 1.94 -9.12 -0.05
C CYS A 70 3.08 -10.10 -0.35
N LEU A 71 3.99 -10.34 0.60
CA LEU A 71 5.02 -11.37 0.48
C LEU A 71 4.46 -12.76 0.84
N GLU A 72 3.58 -12.85 1.84
CA GLU A 72 2.92 -14.11 2.23
C GLU A 72 1.89 -14.59 1.20
N LEU A 73 1.32 -13.67 0.41
CA LEU A 73 0.35 -13.98 -0.64
C LEU A 73 0.99 -14.25 -2.02
N LYS A 74 2.33 -14.28 -2.11
CA LYS A 74 3.07 -14.72 -3.29
C LYS A 74 3.33 -16.21 -3.21
#